data_AF-A0A2T4X7Y9-F1
#
_entry.id   AF-A0A2T4X7Y9-F1
#
_cell.length_a   1.000
_cell.length_b   1.000
_cell.length_c   1.000
_cell.angle_alpha   90.00
_cell.angle_beta   90.00
_cell.angle_gamma   90.00
#
_symmetry.space_group_name_H-M   'P 1'
#
loop_
_entity.id
_entity.type
_entity.pdbx_description
1 polymer ?
#
loop_
_entity_poly.entity_id
_entity_poly.type
_entity_poly.pdbx_seq_one_letter_code
_entity_poly.pdbx_strand_id
1 'polypeptide(L)'
;IGGVYEDDKTFDQEGSVYTPVPRADQVRAMEFLTKHALASPTWVVNDEILSRINQADFVDTFRGRQVSVLNNMMDPQRLARMIEYDVRAEDVYSPYEFMDDVRDAVWTELSGRGAIDVYRRNLQRAYVERMEYMMTNELPNIPASFRQFIGWTQVNVSQSDIRAMVREQLETLEADVKRAKGRISDRATVAHLNDIEKRIDLVLNPE
;
A
#
# COMPACT_ATOMS: atom_id res chain seq x y z
N ILE A 1 -9.80 -4.76 3.88
CA ILE A 1 -8.56 -5.57 3.75
C ILE A 1 -7.82 -5.53 5.08
N GLY A 2 -7.29 -6.67 5.51
CA GLY A 2 -6.70 -6.88 6.83
C GLY A 2 -7.65 -6.41 7.93
N GLY A 3 -8.92 -6.82 7.88
CA GLY A 3 -9.97 -6.45 8.84
C GLY A 3 -10.30 -7.61 9.77
N VAL A 4 -10.91 -7.32 10.91
CA VAL A 4 -11.37 -8.29 11.89
C VAL A 4 -12.79 -7.92 12.30
N TYR A 5 -13.70 -8.87 12.28
CA TYR A 5 -15.01 -8.73 12.90
C TYR A 5 -14.91 -8.99 14.39
N GLU A 6 -15.57 -8.14 15.17
CA GLU A 6 -15.75 -8.30 16.61
C GLU A 6 -17.24 -8.52 16.87
N ASP A 7 -17.57 -9.70 17.40
CA ASP A 7 -18.93 -10.06 17.80
C ASP A 7 -19.04 -9.92 19.32
N ASP A 8 -19.90 -9.01 19.78
CA ASP A 8 -20.19 -8.84 21.21
C ASP A 8 -20.89 -10.09 21.77
N LYS A 9 -20.17 -10.87 22.57
CA LYS A 9 -20.65 -12.14 23.13
C LYS A 9 -20.57 -12.20 24.66
N THR A 10 -21.55 -12.86 25.29
CA THR A 10 -21.50 -13.28 26.70
C THR A 10 -20.84 -14.66 26.83
N PHE A 11 -20.41 -15.01 28.04
CA PHE A 11 -19.62 -16.24 28.30
C PHE A 11 -20.33 -17.56 27.92
N ASP A 12 -21.65 -17.52 27.79
CA ASP A 12 -22.53 -18.64 27.44
C ASP A 12 -22.83 -18.73 25.93
N GLN A 13 -22.40 -17.76 25.12
CA GLN A 13 -22.61 -17.76 23.67
C GLN A 13 -21.44 -18.44 22.94
N GLU A 14 -21.77 -19.38 22.04
CA GLU A 14 -20.77 -20.17 21.31
C GLU A 14 -20.04 -19.37 20.20
N GLY A 15 -18.85 -19.87 19.83
CA GLY A 15 -18.02 -19.35 18.74
C GLY A 15 -17.06 -18.22 19.13
N SER A 16 -16.19 -17.83 18.21
CA SER A 16 -15.15 -16.81 18.43
C SER A 16 -15.73 -15.39 18.55
N VAL A 17 -15.10 -14.53 19.37
CA VAL A 17 -15.38 -13.08 19.43
C VAL A 17 -14.72 -12.34 18.26
N TYR A 18 -13.51 -12.76 17.88
CA TYR A 18 -12.74 -12.15 16.81
C TYR A 18 -12.58 -13.10 15.65
N THR A 19 -12.96 -12.66 14.45
CA THR A 19 -12.86 -13.45 13.22
C THR A 19 -12.26 -12.58 12.11
N PRO A 20 -11.24 -13.04 11.37
CA PRO A 20 -10.71 -12.26 10.26
C PRO A 20 -11.79 -12.10 9.17
N VAL A 21 -11.78 -10.96 8.47
CA VAL A 21 -12.65 -10.79 7.30
C VAL A 21 -12.34 -11.90 6.28
N PRO A 22 -13.35 -12.58 5.70
CA PRO A 22 -13.14 -13.67 4.75
C PRO A 22 -12.19 -13.26 3.61
N ARG A 23 -11.27 -14.16 3.23
CA ARG A 23 -10.29 -13.92 2.17
C ARG A 23 -10.93 -13.38 0.89
N ALA A 24 -12.03 -14.00 0.45
CA ALA A 24 -12.76 -13.58 -0.74
C ALA A 24 -13.21 -12.10 -0.69
N ASP A 25 -13.60 -11.61 0.48
CA ASP A 25 -14.04 -10.21 0.65
C ASP A 25 -12.85 -9.25 0.61
N GLN A 26 -11.71 -9.69 1.17
CA GLN A 26 -10.48 -8.91 1.13
C GLN A 26 -9.92 -8.79 -0.29
N VAL A 27 -9.89 -9.88 -1.05
CA VAL A 27 -9.46 -9.89 -2.46
C VAL A 27 -10.36 -9.01 -3.31
N ARG A 28 -11.70 -9.12 -3.18
CA ARG A 28 -12.64 -8.23 -3.88
C ARG A 28 -12.43 -6.75 -3.52
N ALA A 29 -12.12 -6.46 -2.26
CA ALA A 29 -11.79 -5.10 -1.84
C ALA A 29 -10.47 -4.61 -2.46
N MET A 30 -9.46 -5.48 -2.60
CA MET A 30 -8.22 -5.15 -3.29
C MET A 30 -8.48 -4.79 -4.76
N GLU A 31 -9.22 -5.64 -5.48
CA GLU A 31 -9.60 -5.40 -6.88
C GLU A 31 -10.35 -4.06 -7.05
N PHE A 32 -11.28 -3.75 -6.14
CA PHE A 32 -12.01 -2.49 -6.14
C PHE A 32 -11.07 -1.29 -5.96
N LEU A 33 -10.15 -1.33 -4.99
CA LEU A 33 -9.20 -0.25 -4.73
C LEU A 33 -8.19 -0.09 -5.88
N THR A 34 -7.70 -1.19 -6.43
CA THR A 34 -6.84 -1.19 -7.62
C THR A 34 -7.51 -0.45 -8.78
N LYS A 35 -8.78 -0.77 -9.06
CA LYS A 35 -9.53 -0.19 -10.17
C LYS A 35 -9.90 1.28 -9.95
N HIS A 36 -10.27 1.68 -8.73
CA HIS A 36 -10.92 2.97 -8.49
C HIS A 36 -10.07 3.98 -7.73
N ALA A 37 -9.15 3.53 -6.87
CA ALA A 37 -8.34 4.40 -6.03
C ALA A 37 -6.88 4.46 -6.47
N LEU A 38 -6.32 3.36 -6.95
CA LEU A 38 -4.90 3.28 -7.34
C LEU A 38 -4.69 3.56 -8.83
N ALA A 39 -5.70 3.40 -9.68
CA ALA A 39 -5.62 3.75 -11.09
C ALA A 39 -5.59 5.27 -11.36
N SER A 40 -5.19 5.65 -12.59
CA SER A 40 -5.30 7.03 -13.07
C SER A 40 -6.75 7.52 -13.05
N PRO A 41 -7.02 8.81 -12.78
CA PRO A 41 -8.36 9.36 -12.55
C PRO A 41 -9.24 9.48 -13.82
N THR A 42 -9.09 8.61 -14.80
CA THR A 42 -9.79 8.70 -16.09
C THR A 42 -11.32 8.75 -15.97
N TRP A 43 -11.88 8.22 -14.87
CA TRP A 43 -13.32 8.22 -14.60
C TRP A 43 -13.82 9.49 -13.89
N VAL A 44 -12.94 10.26 -13.23
CA VAL A 44 -13.30 11.43 -12.41
C VAL A 44 -12.82 12.75 -13.01
N VAL A 45 -11.80 12.71 -13.89
CA VAL A 45 -11.33 13.90 -14.60
C VAL A 45 -12.36 14.33 -15.63
N ASN A 46 -12.81 15.57 -15.51
CA ASN A 46 -13.63 16.23 -16.51
C ASN A 46 -12.95 17.55 -16.87
N ASP A 47 -12.29 17.59 -18.04
CA ASP A 47 -11.50 18.74 -18.48
C ASP A 47 -12.35 20.00 -18.64
N GLU A 48 -13.62 19.86 -19.04
CA GLU A 48 -14.55 20.98 -19.15
C GLU A 48 -14.82 21.63 -17.79
N ILE A 49 -15.06 20.82 -16.76
CA ILE A 49 -15.26 21.31 -15.39
C ILE A 49 -13.95 21.89 -14.85
N LEU A 50 -12.84 21.17 -14.99
CA LEU A 50 -11.53 21.60 -14.47
C LEU A 50 -11.11 22.93 -15.07
N SER A 51 -11.30 23.15 -16.38
CA SER A 51 -10.98 24.42 -17.03
C SER A 51 -11.74 25.63 -16.47
N ARG A 52 -12.87 25.39 -15.76
CA ARG A 52 -13.70 26.44 -15.15
C ARG A 52 -13.41 26.67 -13.67
N ILE A 53 -12.95 25.65 -12.93
CA ILE A 53 -12.86 25.69 -11.46
C ILE A 53 -11.47 25.38 -10.90
N ASN A 54 -10.55 24.87 -11.73
CA ASN A 54 -9.24 24.40 -11.31
C ASN A 54 -8.13 25.22 -11.96
N GLN A 55 -7.30 25.87 -11.15
CA GLN A 55 -6.20 26.67 -11.69
C GLN A 55 -5.06 25.78 -12.20
N ALA A 56 -4.55 24.87 -11.36
CA ALA A 56 -3.47 23.92 -11.70
C ALA A 56 -3.17 22.91 -10.56
N ASP A 57 -4.10 22.63 -9.65
CA ASP A 57 -3.83 21.85 -8.41
C ASP A 57 -4.53 20.48 -8.38
N PHE A 58 -5.28 20.12 -9.42
CA PHE A 58 -6.00 18.85 -9.47
C PHE A 58 -5.07 17.63 -9.36
N VAL A 59 -3.90 17.68 -9.99
CA VAL A 59 -2.91 16.60 -9.95
C VAL A 59 -2.45 16.32 -8.51
N ASP A 60 -2.14 17.37 -7.74
CA ASP A 60 -1.71 17.22 -6.36
C ASP A 60 -2.86 16.81 -5.44
N THR A 61 -4.06 17.37 -5.65
CA THR A 61 -5.27 16.98 -4.92
C THR A 61 -5.59 15.50 -5.11
N PHE A 62 -5.53 15.00 -6.34
CA PHE A 62 -5.80 13.59 -6.62
C PHE A 62 -4.71 12.70 -6.03
N ARG A 63 -3.43 13.07 -6.19
CA ARG A 63 -2.31 12.39 -5.53
C ARG A 63 -2.60 12.24 -4.04
N GLY A 64 -2.95 13.31 -3.33
CA GLY A 64 -3.24 13.27 -1.90
C GLY A 64 -4.29 12.22 -1.52
N ARG A 65 -5.33 12.06 -2.35
CA ARG A 65 -6.36 11.02 -2.16
C ARG A 65 -5.82 9.61 -2.37
N GLN A 66 -5.06 9.37 -3.44
CA GLN A 66 -4.47 8.05 -3.69
C GLN A 66 -3.48 7.66 -2.61
N VAL A 67 -2.62 8.60 -2.19
CA VAL A 67 -1.65 8.40 -1.11
C VAL A 67 -2.34 8.12 0.22
N SER A 68 -3.45 8.81 0.52
CA SER A 68 -4.23 8.51 1.72
C SER A 68 -4.75 7.06 1.70
N VAL A 69 -5.29 6.60 0.57
CA VAL A 69 -5.74 5.20 0.43
C VAL A 69 -4.57 4.24 0.60
N LEU A 70 -3.45 4.47 -0.09
CA LEU A 70 -2.27 3.62 -0.02
C LEU A 70 -1.70 3.52 1.40
N ASN A 71 -1.51 4.66 2.08
CA ASN A 71 -0.98 4.69 3.43
C ASN A 71 -1.90 4.00 4.43
N ASN A 72 -3.23 4.17 4.28
CA ASN A 72 -4.20 3.43 5.07
C ASN A 72 -4.12 1.93 4.79
N MET A 73 -3.97 1.51 3.53
CA MET A 73 -3.81 0.12 3.12
C MET A 73 -2.60 -0.52 3.78
N MET A 74 -1.44 0.13 3.66
CA MET A 74 -0.14 -0.35 4.15
C MET A 74 0.14 0.13 5.57
N ASP A 75 -0.85 0.14 6.46
CA ASP A 75 -0.65 0.50 7.86
C ASP A 75 0.07 -0.63 8.61
N PRO A 76 1.18 -0.36 9.35
CA PRO A 76 1.87 -1.41 10.10
C PRO A 76 0.97 -2.15 11.10
N GLN A 77 -0.02 -1.49 11.70
CA GLN A 77 -1.00 -2.14 12.58
C GLN A 77 -1.87 -3.13 11.80
N ARG A 78 -2.17 -2.84 10.54
CA ARG A 78 -2.91 -3.74 9.67
C ARG A 78 -2.05 -4.93 9.26
N LEU A 79 -0.81 -4.70 8.84
CA LEU A 79 0.12 -5.78 8.51
C LEU A 79 0.36 -6.69 9.72
N ALA A 80 0.51 -6.13 10.92
CA ALA A 80 0.61 -6.90 12.15
C ALA A 80 -0.60 -7.80 12.41
N ARG A 81 -1.83 -7.28 12.20
CA ARG A 81 -3.04 -8.11 12.29
C ARG A 81 -3.07 -9.19 11.21
N MET A 82 -2.64 -8.89 9.98
CA MET A 82 -2.58 -9.90 8.93
C MET A 82 -1.59 -11.02 9.26
N ILE A 83 -0.40 -10.68 9.75
CA ILE A 83 0.60 -11.65 10.24
C ILE A 83 0.02 -12.53 11.36
N GLU A 84 -0.66 -11.92 12.34
CA GLU A 84 -1.29 -12.65 13.44
C GLU A 84 -2.34 -13.68 12.95
N TYR A 85 -3.19 -13.29 11.99
CA TYR A 85 -4.22 -14.18 11.45
C TYR A 85 -3.68 -15.20 10.44
N ASP A 86 -2.55 -14.93 9.79
CA ASP A 86 -1.84 -15.89 8.93
C ASP A 86 -1.36 -17.12 9.71
N VAL A 87 -1.07 -16.94 11.00
CA VAL A 87 -0.69 -18.05 11.91
C VAL A 87 -1.90 -18.73 12.54
N ARG A 88 -2.97 -17.96 12.83
CA ARG A 88 -4.08 -18.39 13.69
C ARG A 88 -5.32 -18.90 12.95
N ALA A 89 -5.44 -18.62 11.66
CA ALA A 89 -6.60 -18.98 10.87
C ALA A 89 -6.20 -19.64 9.55
N GLU A 90 -7.10 -20.44 9.01
CA GLU A 90 -6.94 -21.08 7.71
C GLU A 90 -7.59 -20.22 6.61
N ASP A 91 -7.12 -20.37 5.37
CA ASP A 91 -7.66 -19.69 4.18
C ASP A 91 -7.79 -18.17 4.34
N VAL A 92 -6.76 -17.52 4.90
CA VAL A 92 -6.70 -16.08 5.01
C VAL A 92 -6.01 -15.43 3.81
N TYR A 93 -6.28 -14.13 3.61
CA TYR A 93 -5.49 -13.31 2.70
C TYR A 93 -4.17 -12.96 3.38
N SER A 94 -3.09 -13.66 3.00
CA SER A 94 -1.81 -13.58 3.70
C SER A 94 -1.19 -12.18 3.54
N PRO A 95 -0.32 -11.76 4.47
CA PRO A 95 0.35 -10.46 4.35
C PRO A 95 1.27 -10.41 3.12
N TYR A 96 1.89 -11.53 2.70
CA TYR A 96 2.70 -11.58 1.48
C TYR A 96 1.85 -11.41 0.22
N GLU A 97 0.73 -12.12 0.12
CA GLU A 97 -0.19 -12.00 -1.02
C GLU A 97 -0.73 -10.56 -1.13
N PHE A 98 -1.08 -9.95 0.00
CA PHE A 98 -1.48 -8.55 0.05
C PHE A 98 -0.39 -7.60 -0.46
N MET A 99 0.86 -7.77 -0.03
CA MET A 99 1.95 -6.89 -0.46
C MET A 99 2.26 -7.05 -1.95
N ASP A 100 2.21 -8.27 -2.47
CA ASP A 100 2.34 -8.55 -3.90
C ASP A 100 1.22 -7.87 -4.70
N ASP A 101 -0.03 -8.01 -4.28
CA ASP A 101 -1.18 -7.38 -4.96
C ASP A 101 -1.10 -5.84 -4.93
N VAL A 102 -0.65 -5.25 -3.81
CA VAL A 102 -0.45 -3.79 -3.73
C VAL A 102 0.66 -3.35 -4.69
N ARG A 103 1.80 -4.05 -4.71
CA ARG A 103 2.90 -3.77 -5.64
C ARG A 103 2.39 -3.84 -7.08
N ASP A 104 1.73 -4.93 -7.44
CA ASP A 104 1.25 -5.16 -8.80
C ASP A 104 0.22 -4.10 -9.21
N ALA A 105 -0.66 -3.68 -8.30
CA ALA A 105 -1.61 -2.59 -8.53
C ALA A 105 -0.94 -1.21 -8.74
N VAL A 106 0.14 -0.92 -8.02
CA VAL A 106 0.87 0.36 -8.13
C VAL A 106 1.82 0.38 -9.34
N TRP A 107 2.30 -0.76 -9.79
CA TRP A 107 3.39 -0.87 -10.78
C TRP A 107 2.99 -1.57 -12.09
N THR A 108 1.69 -1.59 -12.42
CA THR A 108 1.13 -2.23 -13.62
C THR A 108 1.90 -1.92 -14.92
N GLU A 109 2.43 -0.71 -15.04
CA GLU A 109 3.11 -0.18 -16.22
C GLU A 109 4.49 -0.80 -16.46
N LEU A 110 5.14 -1.37 -15.44
CA LEU A 110 6.47 -1.99 -15.58
C LEU A 110 6.46 -3.21 -16.51
N SER A 111 5.30 -3.84 -16.69
CA SER A 111 5.09 -4.93 -17.64
C SER A 111 5.06 -4.47 -19.12
N GLY A 112 4.77 -3.18 -19.34
CA GLY A 112 4.53 -2.60 -20.66
C GLY A 112 5.74 -1.87 -21.25
N ARG A 113 5.46 -1.15 -22.35
CA ARG A 113 6.40 -0.20 -23.00
C ARG A 113 5.84 1.23 -23.06
N GLY A 114 4.68 1.45 -22.46
CA GLY A 114 3.98 2.74 -22.47
C GLY A 114 4.62 3.76 -21.55
N ALA A 115 4.25 5.03 -21.74
CA ALA A 115 4.58 6.08 -20.79
C ALA A 115 3.77 5.90 -19.50
N ILE A 116 4.39 6.18 -18.35
CA ILE A 116 3.70 6.24 -17.06
C ILE A 116 3.19 7.66 -16.89
N ASP A 117 1.89 7.86 -16.71
CA ASP A 117 1.32 9.20 -16.55
C ASP A 117 1.66 9.84 -15.20
N VAL A 118 1.39 11.16 -15.06
CA VAL A 118 1.77 11.91 -13.85
C VAL A 118 1.11 11.40 -12.57
N TYR A 119 -0.13 10.94 -12.63
CA TYR A 119 -0.85 10.45 -11.45
C TYR A 119 -0.24 9.14 -10.97
N ARG A 120 0.08 8.24 -11.91
CA ARG A 120 0.72 6.95 -11.62
C ARG A 120 2.14 7.12 -11.10
N ARG A 121 2.94 8.00 -11.71
CA ARG A 121 4.27 8.33 -11.19
C ARG A 121 4.22 8.90 -9.76
N ASN A 122 3.19 9.68 -9.43
CA ASN A 122 3.03 10.23 -8.08
C ASN A 122 2.68 9.14 -7.06
N LEU A 123 1.76 8.24 -7.41
CA LEU A 123 1.41 7.09 -6.58
C LEU A 123 2.61 6.17 -6.35
N GLN A 124 3.39 5.90 -7.40
CA GLN A 124 4.60 5.08 -7.37
C GLN A 124 5.68 5.66 -6.45
N ARG A 125 5.89 6.99 -6.45
CA ARG A 125 6.77 7.65 -5.46
C ARG A 125 6.28 7.45 -4.04
N ALA A 126 4.98 7.66 -3.82
CA ALA A 126 4.38 7.51 -2.50
C ALA A 126 4.47 6.06 -1.98
N TYR A 127 4.42 5.07 -2.86
CA TYR A 127 4.68 3.67 -2.49
C TYR A 127 6.09 3.47 -1.96
N VAL A 128 7.12 3.97 -2.66
CA VAL A 128 8.50 3.87 -2.17
C VAL A 128 8.69 4.63 -0.85
N GLU A 129 8.10 5.82 -0.72
CA GLU A 129 8.10 6.59 0.54
C GLU A 129 7.40 5.83 1.67
N ARG A 130 6.32 5.09 1.38
CA ARG A 130 5.64 4.26 2.36
C ARG A 130 6.47 3.04 2.77
N MET A 131 7.19 2.43 1.84
CA MET A 131 8.13 1.35 2.12
C MET A 131 9.30 1.84 2.97
N GLU A 132 9.89 2.98 2.62
CA GLU A 132 10.92 3.65 3.42
C GLU A 132 10.43 3.90 4.85
N TYR A 133 9.22 4.43 5.02
CA TYR A 133 8.63 4.66 6.32
C TYR A 133 8.60 3.38 7.16
N MET A 134 8.14 2.26 6.60
CA MET A 134 8.08 0.97 7.30
C MET A 134 9.47 0.37 7.58
N MET A 135 10.47 0.66 6.75
CA MET A 135 11.85 0.23 6.98
C MET A 135 12.54 0.98 8.13
N THR A 136 12.17 2.24 8.36
CA THR A 136 12.97 3.16 9.18
C THR A 136 12.26 3.66 10.43
N ASN A 137 10.93 3.55 10.50
CA ASN A 137 10.16 4.08 11.62
C ASN A 137 9.58 2.98 12.50
N GLU A 138 9.21 3.40 13.71
CA GLU A 138 8.36 2.66 14.63
C GLU A 138 7.02 3.39 14.76
N LEU A 139 6.00 2.65 15.19
CA LEU A 139 4.72 3.23 15.54
C LEU A 139 4.82 4.07 16.82
N PRO A 140 4.00 5.13 16.98
CA PRO A 140 3.98 5.92 18.19
C PRO A 140 3.58 5.05 19.40
N ASN A 141 4.21 5.31 20.55
CA ASN A 141 3.84 4.66 21.79
C ASN A 141 2.55 5.29 22.35
N ILE A 142 1.44 4.57 22.26
CA ILE A 142 0.13 5.01 22.73
C ILE A 142 -0.17 4.40 24.12
N PRO A 143 -0.63 5.20 25.11
CA PRO A 143 -1.03 4.70 26.42
C PRO A 143 -2.06 3.57 26.34
N ALA A 144 -1.93 2.55 27.21
CA ALA A 144 -2.75 1.34 27.14
C ALA A 144 -4.27 1.60 27.18
N SER A 145 -4.72 2.50 28.05
CA SER A 145 -6.14 2.89 28.15
C SER A 145 -6.67 3.51 26.86
N PHE A 146 -5.86 4.32 26.18
CA PHE A 146 -6.24 4.94 24.92
C PHE A 146 -6.21 3.96 23.75
N ARG A 147 -5.29 2.98 23.77
CA ARG A 147 -5.22 1.92 22.76
C ARG A 147 -6.51 1.12 22.66
N GLN A 148 -7.07 0.71 23.80
CA GLN A 148 -8.32 -0.03 23.83
C GLN A 148 -9.49 0.79 23.26
N PHE A 149 -9.55 2.09 23.58
CA PHE A 149 -10.61 2.98 23.10
C PHE A 149 -10.61 3.15 21.56
N ILE A 150 -9.43 3.16 20.93
CA ILE A 150 -9.30 3.39 19.48
C ILE A 150 -9.04 2.11 18.67
N GLY A 151 -9.02 0.93 19.30
CA GLY A 151 -8.69 -0.33 18.63
C GLY A 151 -7.26 -0.41 18.10
N TRP A 152 -6.29 0.20 18.80
CA TRP A 152 -4.89 0.26 18.36
C TRP A 152 -4.20 -1.11 18.46
N THR A 153 -3.66 -1.61 17.35
CA THR A 153 -2.83 -2.82 17.36
C THR A 153 -1.38 -2.42 17.58
N GLN A 154 -0.76 -2.87 18.67
CA GLN A 154 0.66 -2.65 18.85
C GLN A 154 1.48 -3.61 18.00
N VAL A 155 2.53 -3.07 17.39
CA VAL A 155 3.57 -3.83 16.71
C VAL A 155 4.89 -3.11 16.90
N ASN A 156 5.94 -3.89 17.16
CA ASN A 156 7.31 -3.44 17.03
C ASN A 156 7.74 -3.77 15.59
N VAL A 157 7.82 -2.76 14.74
CA VAL A 157 8.04 -2.95 13.31
C VAL A 157 9.41 -3.61 13.08
N SER A 158 10.45 -3.17 13.79
CA SER A 158 11.80 -3.75 13.72
C SER A 158 11.92 -5.20 14.19
N GLN A 159 11.00 -5.66 15.03
CA GLN A 159 10.98 -7.03 15.58
C GLN A 159 9.84 -7.87 15.02
N SER A 160 9.29 -7.46 13.88
CA SER A 160 8.25 -8.18 13.15
C SER A 160 8.71 -8.50 11.73
N ASP A 161 7.99 -9.38 11.05
CA ASP A 161 8.26 -9.72 9.65
C ASP A 161 8.00 -8.55 8.67
N ILE A 162 7.45 -7.43 9.16
CA ILE A 162 7.15 -6.25 8.33
C ILE A 162 8.41 -5.75 7.61
N ARG A 163 9.54 -5.55 8.30
CA ARG A 163 10.76 -5.04 7.63
C ARG A 163 11.37 -6.05 6.67
N ALA A 164 11.31 -7.34 6.98
CA ALA A 164 11.79 -8.39 6.09
C ALA A 164 10.97 -8.43 4.80
N MET A 165 9.65 -8.38 4.93
CA MET A 165 8.70 -8.34 3.81
C MET A 165 8.86 -7.06 2.97
N VAL A 166 8.98 -5.89 3.60
CA VAL A 166 9.21 -4.64 2.88
C VAL A 166 10.53 -4.65 2.11
N ARG A 167 11.60 -5.21 2.70
CA ARG A 167 12.89 -5.37 2.02
C ARG A 167 12.77 -6.24 0.77
N GLU A 168 12.14 -7.40 0.88
CA GLU A 168 11.90 -8.29 -0.26
C GLU A 168 11.14 -7.56 -1.39
N GLN A 169 10.06 -6.86 -1.03
CA GLN A 169 9.25 -6.11 -2.00
C GLN A 169 10.04 -5.01 -2.71
N LEU A 170 10.94 -4.33 -2.00
CA LEU A 170 11.83 -3.32 -2.57
C LEU A 170 12.90 -3.93 -3.48
N GLU A 171 13.48 -5.07 -3.11
CA GLU A 171 14.46 -5.79 -3.94
C GLU A 171 13.81 -6.29 -5.25
N THR A 172 12.61 -6.88 -5.15
CA THR A 172 11.80 -7.28 -6.30
C THR A 172 11.47 -6.08 -7.19
N LEU A 173 11.00 -4.98 -6.61
CA LEU A 173 10.69 -3.75 -7.36
C LEU A 173 11.93 -3.14 -8.03
N GLU A 174 13.08 -3.15 -7.38
CA GLU A 174 14.33 -2.63 -7.94
C GLU A 174 14.69 -3.38 -9.23
N ALA A 175 14.60 -4.72 -9.19
CA ALA A 175 14.83 -5.56 -10.34
C ALA A 175 13.84 -5.27 -11.47
N ASP A 176 12.57 -5.05 -11.15
CA ASP A 176 11.51 -4.76 -12.11
C ASP A 176 11.71 -3.40 -12.79
N VAL A 177 12.03 -2.37 -12.02
CA VAL A 177 12.34 -1.02 -12.50
C VAL A 177 13.55 -1.06 -13.44
N LYS A 178 14.64 -1.74 -13.05
CA LYS A 178 15.84 -1.91 -13.90
C LYS A 178 15.49 -2.55 -15.24
N ARG A 179 14.63 -3.58 -15.26
CA ARG A 179 14.18 -4.24 -16.50
C ARG A 179 13.29 -3.34 -17.36
N ALA A 180 12.39 -2.57 -16.76
CA ALA A 180 11.45 -1.69 -17.48
C ALA A 180 12.16 -0.51 -18.16
N LYS A 181 13.15 0.10 -17.49
CA LYS A 181 13.93 1.24 -18.01
C LYS A 181 14.54 1.00 -19.38
N GLY A 182 15.04 -0.21 -19.63
CA GLY A 182 15.67 -0.57 -20.91
C GLY A 182 14.70 -0.64 -22.10
N ARG A 183 13.39 -0.57 -21.86
CA ARG A 183 12.34 -0.80 -22.88
C ARG A 183 11.50 0.44 -23.19
N ILE A 184 11.61 1.50 -22.39
CA ILE A 184 10.77 2.70 -22.47
C ILE A 184 11.60 3.88 -22.98
N SER A 185 11.05 4.62 -23.94
CA SER A 185 11.70 5.82 -24.52
C SER A 185 11.11 7.14 -24.05
N ASP A 186 9.94 7.14 -23.38
CA ASP A 186 9.33 8.37 -22.87
C ASP A 186 10.24 9.04 -21.83
N ARG A 187 10.61 10.29 -22.09
CA ARG A 187 11.59 11.03 -21.27
C ARG A 187 11.15 11.18 -19.82
N ALA A 188 9.87 11.47 -19.59
CA ALA A 188 9.36 11.67 -18.23
C ALA A 188 9.35 10.35 -17.44
N THR A 189 8.99 9.26 -18.09
CA THR A 189 9.02 7.91 -17.53
C THR A 189 10.44 7.47 -17.21
N VAL A 190 11.39 7.65 -18.13
CA VAL A 190 12.80 7.30 -17.89
C VAL A 190 13.37 8.09 -16.72
N ALA A 191 13.12 9.41 -16.66
CA ALA A 191 13.56 10.24 -15.55
C ALA A 191 12.96 9.77 -14.21
N HIS A 192 11.67 9.41 -14.20
CA HIS A 192 11.02 8.90 -13.01
C HIS A 192 11.56 7.54 -12.56
N LEU A 193 11.75 6.58 -13.46
CA LEU A 193 12.27 5.26 -13.10
C LEU A 193 13.73 5.34 -12.61
N ASN A 194 14.53 6.26 -13.13
CA ASN A 194 15.87 6.57 -12.58
C ASN A 194 15.79 7.08 -11.13
N ASP A 195 14.87 8.01 -10.84
CA ASP A 195 14.64 8.55 -9.49
C ASP A 195 14.16 7.44 -8.53
N ILE A 196 13.21 6.60 -8.96
CA ILE A 196 12.72 5.46 -8.18
C ILE A 196 13.83 4.47 -7.85
N GLU A 197 14.63 4.05 -8.85
CA GLU A 197 15.75 3.14 -8.60
C GLU A 197 16.70 3.71 -7.53
N LYS A 198 17.03 5.00 -7.62
CA LYS A 198 17.92 5.61 -6.64
C LYS A 198 17.31 5.70 -5.25
N ARG A 199 16.00 5.99 -5.14
CA ARG A 199 15.29 5.99 -3.86
C ARG A 199 15.29 4.60 -3.22
N ILE A 200 15.02 3.56 -4.00
CA ILE A 200 15.04 2.18 -3.50
C ILE A 200 16.44 1.82 -2.99
N ASP A 201 17.49 2.14 -3.75
CA ASP A 201 18.88 1.91 -3.35
C ASP A 201 19.22 2.58 -2.01
N LEU A 202 18.81 3.84 -1.82
CA LEU A 202 19.02 4.56 -0.54
C LEU A 202 18.30 3.92 0.65
N VAL A 203 17.13 3.32 0.43
CA VAL A 203 16.39 2.61 1.48
C VAL A 203 17.03 1.26 1.80
N LEU A 204 17.48 0.52 0.79
CA LEU A 204 18.09 -0.80 0.95
C LEU A 204 19.51 -0.73 1.51
N ASN A 205 20.26 0.32 1.12
CA ASN A 205 21.68 0.55 1.39
C ASN A 205 21.90 1.95 2.01
N PRO A 206 21.44 2.20 3.25
CA PRO A 206 21.68 3.47 3.94
C PRO A 206 23.16 3.66 4.26
N GLU A 207 23.62 4.92 4.29
CA GLU A 207 25.00 5.30 4.66
C GLU A 207 25.33 5.06 6.14
#